data_AF-A0A1F9PPE7-F1
#
_entry.id   AF-A0A1F9PPE7-F1
#
_cell.length_a   1.000
_cell.length_b   1.000
_cell.length_c   1.000
_cell.angle_alpha   90.00
_cell.angle_beta   90.00
_cell.angle_gamma   90.00
#
_symmetry.space_group_name_H-M   'P 1'
#
loop_
_entity.id
_entity.type
_entity.pdbx_description
1 polymer ?
#
loop_
_entity_poly.entity_id
_entity_poly.type
_entity_poly.pdbx_seq_one_letter_code
_entity_poly.pdbx_strand_id
1 'polypeptide(L)'
;MTAIGKQGDARRFEEIGFSAFLSKPVEASLLQDCMTAIISRPGSDSGPALPIITRYSIIEKKKHFRQILIVEDMETNRITARALLGNQGYKTDEAINGLEAVEKHQQTHYDLILMDCQMPVMDGFEATRRIRENEKIHNLVHVPIIAMTGNAFDSDRQKCFEAGMDDFISKPVEPDILARKISSALTENKVHNNGSAEDHEKGIYFPKTDSDRPIPEESSRPAGVDLCFDREKFLERFGGDRETVELVLESFFQEAPEFLEKIGNAIDNKNMEDIRSNSHALKGAAANVNAELLRQAAMEMETLAKNGILESFVTQFQILQEEYQRFMREAKL
;
A
#
# COMPACT_ATOMS: atom_id res chain seq x y z
N MET A 1 21.92 7.99 28.03
CA MET A 1 22.30 7.17 26.86
C MET A 1 23.00 5.91 27.35
N THR A 2 22.47 4.73 27.06
CA THR A 2 23.05 3.43 27.48
C THR A 2 23.55 2.64 26.26
N ALA A 3 24.48 1.70 26.49
CA ALA A 3 25.13 0.93 25.43
C ALA A 3 24.24 -0.15 24.80
N ILE A 4 23.21 -0.63 25.51
CA ILE A 4 22.28 -1.68 25.07
C ILE A 4 20.92 -1.36 25.70
N GLY A 5 19.90 -1.06 24.89
CA GLY A 5 18.53 -0.89 25.37
C GLY A 5 17.83 -2.25 25.41
N LYS A 6 17.36 -2.67 26.58
CA LYS A 6 16.51 -3.86 26.74
C LYS A 6 15.03 -3.46 26.84
N GLN A 7 14.14 -4.36 26.42
CA GLN A 7 12.69 -4.20 26.60
C GLN A 7 12.39 -4.02 28.10
N GLY A 8 11.78 -2.90 28.49
CA GLY A 8 11.51 -2.53 29.89
C GLY A 8 12.38 -1.41 30.47
N ASP A 9 13.50 -1.05 29.83
CA ASP A 9 14.39 0.03 30.31
C ASP A 9 13.69 1.39 30.33
N ALA A 10 12.78 1.65 29.37
CA ALA A 10 12.05 2.91 29.27
C ALA A 10 11.24 3.22 30.55
N ARG A 11 10.47 2.25 31.06
CA ARG A 11 9.68 2.40 32.30
C ARG A 11 10.57 2.65 33.52
N ARG A 12 11.70 1.94 33.61
CA ARG A 12 12.66 2.15 34.69
C ARG A 12 13.24 3.56 34.67
N PHE A 13 13.61 4.10 33.50
CA PHE A 13 14.13 5.46 33.38
C PHE A 13 13.05 6.52 33.59
N GLU A 14 11.82 6.23 33.23
CA GLU A 14 10.64 7.06 33.51
C GLU A 14 10.40 7.20 35.02
N GLU A 15 10.42 6.09 35.77
CA GLU A 15 10.30 6.09 37.24
C GLU A 15 11.42 6.86 37.95
N ILE A 16 12.61 6.89 37.35
CA ILE A 16 13.77 7.68 37.86
C ILE A 16 13.60 9.19 37.56
N GLY A 17 12.68 9.56 36.66
CA GLY A 17 12.41 10.96 36.30
C GLY A 17 13.14 11.45 35.05
N PHE A 18 13.65 10.56 34.20
CA PHE A 18 14.21 10.98 32.91
C PHE A 18 13.11 11.42 31.94
N SER A 19 13.32 12.54 31.26
CA SER A 19 12.39 13.04 30.24
C SER A 19 12.49 12.31 28.89
N ALA A 20 13.63 11.66 28.63
CA ALA A 20 13.84 10.90 27.39
C ALA A 20 14.87 9.76 27.52
N PHE A 21 14.73 8.73 26.68
CA PHE A 21 15.58 7.56 26.59
C PHE A 21 15.90 7.17 25.13
N LEU A 22 17.19 7.17 24.77
CA LEU A 22 17.70 6.74 23.46
C LEU A 22 18.82 5.71 23.65
N SER A 23 18.78 4.63 22.88
CA SER A 23 19.82 3.60 22.80
C SER A 23 20.87 3.96 21.75
N LYS A 24 22.14 3.64 22.03
CA LYS A 24 23.22 3.79 21.03
C LYS A 24 23.14 2.68 19.96
N PRO A 25 23.60 2.93 18.72
CA PRO A 25 24.05 4.23 18.20
C PRO A 25 22.87 5.18 17.96
N VAL A 26 23.05 6.45 18.33
CA VAL A 26 22.02 7.50 18.15
C VAL A 26 22.40 8.33 16.94
N GLU A 27 21.51 8.39 15.94
CA GLU A 27 21.63 9.28 14.80
C GLU A 27 21.42 10.75 15.23
N ALA A 28 22.18 11.68 14.64
CA ALA A 28 22.12 13.10 15.01
C ALA A 28 20.71 13.71 14.84
N SER A 29 20.00 13.29 13.78
CA SER A 29 18.62 13.69 13.50
C SER A 29 17.67 13.27 14.62
N LEU A 30 17.76 12.01 15.05
CA LEU A 30 16.94 11.45 16.13
C LEU A 30 17.20 12.16 17.47
N LEU A 31 18.45 12.53 17.74
CA LEU A 31 18.79 13.31 18.92
C LEU A 31 18.17 14.71 18.87
N GLN A 32 18.23 15.37 17.71
CA GLN A 32 17.64 16.69 17.51
C GLN A 32 16.11 16.65 17.68
N ASP A 33 15.46 15.64 17.12
CA ASP A 33 14.01 15.42 17.27
C ASP A 33 13.63 15.21 18.74
N CYS A 34 14.43 14.40 19.45
CA CYS A 34 14.26 14.13 20.87
C CYS A 34 14.35 15.43 21.68
N MET A 35 15.39 16.24 21.44
CA MET A 35 15.57 17.53 22.10
C MET A 35 14.40 18.48 21.81
N THR A 36 13.97 18.56 20.55
CA THR A 36 12.82 19.40 20.13
C THR A 36 11.55 18.96 20.86
N ALA A 37 11.30 17.66 20.96
CA ALA A 37 10.15 17.09 21.65
C ALA A 37 10.17 17.35 23.16
N ILE A 38 11.35 17.41 23.79
CA ILE A 38 11.50 17.77 25.21
C ILE A 38 11.21 19.27 25.41
N ILE A 39 11.82 20.12 24.58
CA ILE A 39 11.69 21.59 24.67
C ILE A 39 10.25 22.04 24.40
N SER A 40 9.55 21.36 23.50
CA SER A 40 8.16 21.70 23.14
C SER A 40 7.12 21.22 24.15
N ARG A 41 7.53 20.59 25.26
CA ARG A 41 6.60 20.20 26.33
C ARG A 41 6.09 21.48 27.01
N PRO A 42 4.75 21.67 27.13
CA PRO A 42 4.22 22.75 27.94
C PRO A 42 4.73 22.59 29.37
N GLY A 43 5.16 23.69 29.99
CA GLY A 43 5.65 23.72 31.36
C GLY A 43 4.65 23.04 32.30
N SER A 44 5.17 22.15 33.15
CA SER A 44 4.40 21.28 34.02
C SER A 44 3.76 22.04 35.18
N ASP A 45 2.74 22.84 34.89
CA ASP A 45 1.82 23.33 35.90
C ASP A 45 0.51 22.53 35.75
N SER A 46 0.36 21.48 36.56
CA SER A 46 -0.92 20.81 36.85
C SER A 46 -1.45 19.75 35.86
N GLY A 47 -0.60 18.85 35.35
CA GLY A 47 -1.02 17.69 34.54
C GLY A 47 -0.38 16.36 34.97
N PRO A 48 -0.94 15.21 34.57
CA PRO A 48 -0.30 13.91 34.79
C PRO A 48 1.09 13.88 34.14
N ALA A 49 2.04 13.17 34.77
CA ALA A 49 3.42 13.09 34.30
C ALA A 49 3.47 12.63 32.83
N LEU A 50 4.08 13.46 31.97
CA LEU A 50 4.18 13.15 30.54
C LEU A 50 5.10 11.94 30.33
N PRO A 51 4.69 10.94 29.52
CA PRO A 51 5.44 9.70 29.37
C PRO A 51 6.84 9.95 28.80
N ILE A 52 7.82 9.13 29.16
CA ILE A 52 9.22 9.30 28.71
C ILE A 52 9.33 9.29 27.18
N ILE A 53 10.06 10.26 26.59
CA ILE A 53 10.31 10.28 25.14
C ILE A 53 11.31 9.19 24.78
N THR A 54 10.89 8.22 23.99
CA THR A 54 11.74 7.17 23.44
C THR A 54 11.95 7.35 21.93
N ARG A 55 12.94 6.65 21.36
CA ARG A 55 13.10 6.54 19.88
C ARG A 55 11.78 6.17 19.21
N TYR A 56 11.04 5.22 19.79
CA TYR A 56 9.74 4.78 19.30
C TYR A 56 8.72 5.92 19.31
N SER A 57 8.55 6.63 20.43
CA SER A 57 7.60 7.75 20.53
C SER A 57 7.89 8.91 19.56
N ILE A 58 9.17 9.12 19.21
CA ILE A 58 9.59 10.13 18.22
C ILE A 58 9.19 9.69 16.82
N ILE A 59 9.46 8.42 16.48
CA ILE A 59 9.11 7.85 15.18
C ILE A 59 7.59 7.83 15.01
N GLU A 60 6.83 7.41 16.02
CA GLU A 60 5.36 7.45 16.00
C GLU A 60 4.83 8.86 15.81
N LYS A 61 5.33 9.84 16.58
CA LYS A 61 4.92 11.25 16.39
C LYS A 61 5.21 11.74 14.97
N LYS A 62 6.32 11.32 14.36
CA LYS A 62 6.64 11.70 12.98
C LYS A 62 5.69 11.12 11.95
N LYS A 63 5.15 9.91 12.15
CA LYS A 63 4.17 9.33 11.22
C LYS A 63 2.94 10.24 11.06
N HIS A 64 2.49 10.85 12.17
CA HIS A 64 1.36 11.79 12.17
C HIS A 64 1.58 13.11 11.41
N PHE A 65 2.82 13.43 11.05
CA PHE A 65 3.14 14.60 10.24
C PHE A 65 3.42 14.26 8.77
N ARG A 66 3.51 12.97 8.42
CA ARG A 66 3.76 12.55 7.04
C ARG A 66 2.45 12.49 6.27
N GLN A 67 2.44 13.04 5.07
CA GLN A 67 1.30 13.05 4.17
C GLN A 67 1.57 12.10 2.99
N ILE A 68 0.75 11.06 2.87
CA ILE A 68 0.84 10.04 1.83
C ILE A 68 -0.31 10.23 0.86
N LEU A 69 0.00 10.28 -0.44
CA LEU A 69 -1.02 10.25 -1.49
C LEU A 69 -1.30 8.80 -1.88
N ILE A 70 -2.56 8.37 -1.80
CA ILE A 70 -3.05 7.08 -2.30
C ILE A 70 -3.66 7.33 -3.67
N VAL A 71 -3.16 6.67 -4.70
CA VAL A 71 -3.71 6.75 -6.06
C VAL A 71 -4.25 5.39 -6.46
N GLU A 72 -5.58 5.30 -6.52
CA GLU A 72 -6.31 4.04 -6.73
C GLU A 72 -7.73 4.37 -7.22
N ASP A 73 -8.17 3.73 -8.30
CA ASP A 73 -9.45 4.01 -8.96
C ASP A 73 -10.64 3.38 -8.24
N MET A 74 -10.45 2.24 -7.59
CA MET A 74 -11.49 1.56 -6.82
C MET A 74 -11.64 2.09 -5.40
N GLU A 75 -12.87 2.44 -5.01
CA GLU A 75 -13.18 2.93 -3.66
C GLU A 75 -12.88 1.89 -2.59
N THR A 76 -13.24 0.63 -2.83
CA THR A 76 -12.97 -0.47 -1.90
C THR A 76 -11.46 -0.58 -1.58
N ASN A 77 -10.62 -0.43 -2.60
CA ASN A 77 -9.17 -0.50 -2.48
C ASN A 77 -8.61 0.77 -1.82
N ARG A 78 -9.14 1.95 -2.13
CA ARG A 78 -8.79 3.22 -1.46
C ARG A 78 -9.12 3.17 0.04
N ILE A 79 -10.32 2.72 0.41
CA ILE A 79 -10.73 2.56 1.82
C ILE A 79 -9.76 1.61 2.53
N THR A 80 -9.43 0.48 1.90
CA THR A 80 -8.47 -0.49 2.43
C THR A 80 -7.11 0.16 2.67
N ALA A 81 -6.53 0.81 1.66
CA ALA A 81 -5.23 1.46 1.77
C ALA A 81 -5.23 2.58 2.84
N ARG A 82 -6.28 3.41 2.86
CA ARG A 82 -6.47 4.47 3.86
C ARG A 82 -6.50 3.90 5.27
N ALA A 83 -7.26 2.82 5.51
CA ALA A 83 -7.34 2.19 6.82
C ALA A 83 -5.98 1.62 7.26
N LEU A 84 -5.26 0.93 6.37
CA LEU A 84 -3.94 0.39 6.67
C LEU A 84 -2.91 1.48 7.03
N LEU A 85 -2.97 2.64 6.36
CA LEU A 85 -2.10 3.78 6.65
C LEU A 85 -2.54 4.55 7.91
N GLY A 86 -3.84 4.71 8.11
CA GLY A 86 -4.43 5.35 9.28
C GLY A 86 -4.12 4.60 10.57
N ASN A 87 -4.20 3.26 10.55
CA ASN A 87 -3.79 2.39 11.66
C ASN A 87 -2.29 2.53 12.01
N GLN A 88 -1.47 2.99 11.07
CA GLN A 88 -0.05 3.29 11.30
C GLN A 88 0.20 4.75 11.70
N GLY A 89 -0.84 5.59 11.73
CA GLY A 89 -0.79 6.99 12.14
C GLY A 89 -0.46 7.98 11.01
N TYR A 90 -0.44 7.57 9.75
CA TYR A 90 -0.16 8.47 8.63
C TYR A 90 -1.38 9.32 8.27
N LYS A 91 -1.14 10.53 7.74
CA LYS A 91 -2.18 11.31 7.06
C LYS A 91 -2.24 10.90 5.60
N THR A 92 -3.45 10.79 5.07
CA THR A 92 -3.68 10.36 3.69
C THR A 92 -4.46 11.39 2.92
N ASP A 93 -4.10 11.56 1.65
CA ASP A 93 -4.92 12.16 0.61
C ASP A 93 -5.13 11.11 -0.49
N GLU A 94 -6.14 11.29 -1.33
CA GLU A 94 -6.60 10.30 -2.29
C GLU A 94 -6.74 10.89 -3.69
N ALA A 95 -6.42 10.11 -4.71
CA ALA A 95 -6.71 10.40 -6.11
C ALA A 95 -7.27 9.14 -6.78
N ILE A 96 -8.25 9.32 -7.68
CA ILE A 96 -8.97 8.21 -8.32
C ILE A 96 -8.42 7.83 -9.70
N ASN A 97 -7.38 8.52 -10.18
CA ASN A 97 -6.66 8.23 -11.42
C ASN A 97 -5.31 8.96 -11.46
N GLY A 98 -4.49 8.65 -12.47
CA GLY A 98 -3.18 9.26 -12.64
C GLY A 98 -3.20 10.76 -12.92
N LEU A 99 -4.26 11.30 -13.54
CA LEU A 99 -4.36 12.73 -13.84
C LEU A 99 -4.55 13.54 -12.56
N GLU A 100 -5.48 13.14 -11.72
CA GLU A 100 -5.70 13.77 -10.41
C GLU A 100 -4.46 13.66 -9.54
N ALA A 101 -3.72 12.54 -9.59
CA ALA A 101 -2.48 12.39 -8.85
C ALA A 101 -1.41 13.41 -9.26
N VAL A 102 -1.25 13.66 -10.57
CA VAL A 102 -0.33 14.68 -11.10
C VAL A 102 -0.76 16.07 -10.63
N GLU A 103 -2.05 16.41 -10.74
CA GLU A 103 -2.59 17.71 -10.32
C GLU A 103 -2.40 17.96 -8.82
N LYS A 104 -2.69 16.94 -7.99
CA LYS A 104 -2.48 17.01 -6.55
C LYS A 104 -1.01 17.19 -6.19
N HIS A 105 -0.11 16.44 -6.81
CA HIS A 105 1.33 16.56 -6.57
C HIS A 105 1.89 17.95 -6.96
N GLN A 106 1.30 18.62 -7.95
CA GLN A 106 1.66 20.00 -8.30
C GLN A 106 1.24 21.02 -7.24
N GLN A 107 0.15 20.76 -6.52
CA GLN A 107 -0.45 21.70 -5.56
C GLN A 107 0.00 21.44 -4.12
N THR A 108 0.30 20.19 -3.79
CA THR A 108 0.56 19.72 -2.43
C THR A 108 1.82 18.89 -2.38
N HIS A 109 2.64 19.14 -1.36
CA HIS A 109 3.81 18.30 -1.09
C HIS A 109 3.39 17.02 -0.37
N TYR A 110 3.82 15.88 -0.91
CA TYR A 110 3.64 14.57 -0.29
C TYR A 110 5.00 13.98 0.09
N ASP A 111 5.02 13.24 1.19
CA ASP A 111 6.22 12.52 1.64
C ASP A 111 6.41 11.19 0.91
N LEU A 112 5.32 10.62 0.37
CA LEU A 112 5.29 9.36 -0.36
C LEU A 112 4.00 9.28 -1.19
N ILE A 113 4.06 8.61 -2.33
CA ILE A 113 2.90 8.27 -3.15
C ILE A 113 2.80 6.75 -3.28
N LEU A 114 1.63 6.19 -2.97
CA LEU A 114 1.25 4.83 -3.35
C LEU A 114 0.48 4.91 -4.65
N MET A 115 1.00 4.30 -5.72
CA MET A 115 0.48 4.46 -7.07
C MET A 115 0.01 3.13 -7.64
N ASP A 116 -1.29 2.97 -7.89
CA ASP A 116 -1.75 1.85 -8.71
C ASP A 116 -1.21 1.95 -10.14
N CYS A 117 -0.72 0.84 -10.68
CA CYS A 117 -0.19 0.78 -12.03
C CYS A 117 -1.29 0.85 -13.09
N GLN A 118 -2.46 0.26 -12.86
CA GLN A 118 -3.52 0.13 -13.86
C GLN A 118 -4.78 0.87 -13.42
N MET A 119 -5.04 2.03 -14.04
CA MET A 119 -6.21 2.86 -13.77
C MET A 119 -6.75 3.46 -15.08
N PRO A 120 -8.05 3.79 -15.15
CA PRO A 120 -8.62 4.51 -16.28
C PRO A 120 -8.09 5.95 -16.35
N VAL A 121 -8.35 6.61 -17.49
CA VAL A 121 -7.97 8.01 -17.80
C VAL A 121 -6.46 8.21 -17.96
N MET A 122 -5.67 7.88 -16.93
CA MET A 122 -4.21 7.91 -16.95
C MET A 122 -3.71 6.81 -16.01
N ASP A 123 -2.90 5.91 -16.56
CA ASP A 123 -2.28 4.84 -15.79
C ASP A 123 -1.15 5.35 -14.88
N GLY A 124 -0.75 4.52 -13.91
CA GLY A 124 0.26 4.90 -12.92
C GLY A 124 1.65 5.10 -13.51
N PHE A 125 1.97 4.43 -14.63
CA PHE A 125 3.27 4.58 -15.29
C PHE A 125 3.40 5.96 -15.93
N GLU A 126 2.36 6.39 -16.64
CA GLU A 126 2.28 7.70 -17.26
C GLU A 126 2.21 8.82 -16.21
N ALA A 127 1.42 8.62 -15.15
CA ALA A 127 1.37 9.55 -14.02
C ALA A 127 2.76 9.74 -13.39
N THR A 128 3.48 8.64 -13.16
CA THR A 128 4.84 8.67 -12.61
C THR A 128 5.79 9.45 -13.52
N ARG A 129 5.79 9.18 -14.84
CA ARG A 129 6.63 9.93 -15.79
C ARG A 129 6.37 11.43 -15.72
N ARG A 130 5.11 11.84 -15.67
CA ARG A 130 4.72 13.26 -15.56
C ARG A 130 5.12 13.88 -14.22
N ILE A 131 5.01 13.15 -13.11
CA ILE A 131 5.50 13.59 -11.81
C ILE A 131 7.01 13.83 -11.87
N ARG A 132 7.78 12.88 -12.41
CA ARG A 132 9.25 13.01 -12.54
C ARG A 132 9.66 14.16 -13.45
N GLU A 133 8.95 14.38 -14.56
CA GLU A 133 9.16 15.54 -15.43
C GLU A 133 8.88 16.86 -14.69
N ASN A 134 7.78 16.92 -13.94
CA ASN A 134 7.41 18.09 -13.16
C ASN A 134 8.44 18.41 -12.07
N GLU A 135 8.93 17.39 -11.36
CA GLU A 135 10.01 17.52 -10.37
C GLU A 135 11.28 18.08 -11.01
N LYS A 136 11.66 17.59 -12.19
CA LYS A 136 12.84 18.06 -12.91
C LYS A 136 12.69 19.51 -13.39
N ILE A 137 11.54 19.87 -13.94
CA ILE A 137 11.27 21.23 -14.48
C ILE A 137 11.29 22.26 -13.36
N HIS A 138 10.70 21.95 -12.21
CA HIS A 138 10.55 22.88 -11.09
C HIS A 138 11.59 22.70 -9.99
N ASN A 139 12.57 21.81 -10.20
CA ASN A 139 13.61 21.45 -9.23
C ASN A 139 13.04 21.09 -7.85
N LEU A 140 11.97 20.28 -7.85
CA LEU A 140 11.31 19.79 -6.64
C LEU A 140 12.12 18.65 -6.01
N VAL A 141 11.89 18.42 -4.72
CA VAL A 141 12.44 17.26 -4.03
C VAL A 141 11.75 16.01 -4.56
N HIS A 142 12.55 15.00 -4.93
CA HIS A 142 12.08 13.70 -5.38
C HIS A 142 11.17 13.03 -4.34
N VAL A 143 9.90 12.83 -4.69
CA VAL A 143 8.95 12.08 -3.88
C VAL A 143 9.09 10.57 -4.15
N PRO A 144 9.21 9.71 -3.13
CA PRO A 144 9.16 8.28 -3.30
C PRO A 144 7.80 7.85 -3.85
N ILE A 145 7.81 7.09 -4.95
CA ILE A 145 6.61 6.49 -5.53
C ILE A 145 6.75 4.98 -5.41
N ILE A 146 5.85 4.35 -4.64
CA ILE A 146 5.75 2.89 -4.52
C ILE A 146 4.58 2.42 -5.38
N ALA A 147 4.89 1.58 -6.37
CA ALA A 147 3.91 0.97 -7.24
C ALA A 147 3.04 -0.03 -6.47
N MET A 148 1.74 -0.07 -6.76
CA MET A 148 0.82 -1.12 -6.35
C MET A 148 0.42 -1.90 -7.60
N THR A 149 0.87 -3.14 -7.73
CA THR A 149 0.66 -3.95 -8.94
C THR A 149 -0.14 -5.22 -8.66
N GLY A 150 -1.13 -5.52 -9.51
CA GLY A 150 -1.89 -6.77 -9.45
C GLY A 150 -1.12 -8.02 -9.93
N ASN A 151 0.05 -7.84 -10.56
CA ASN A 151 0.91 -8.91 -11.07
C ASN A 151 2.36 -8.65 -10.65
N ALA A 152 2.98 -9.63 -9.98
CA ALA A 152 4.36 -9.54 -9.47
C ALA A 152 5.41 -10.13 -10.42
N PHE A 153 5.12 -10.25 -11.72
CA PHE A 153 6.08 -10.80 -12.68
C PHE A 153 7.24 -9.82 -12.92
N ASP A 154 8.43 -10.36 -13.22
CA ASP A 154 9.66 -9.59 -13.46
C ASP A 154 9.49 -8.50 -14.54
N SER A 155 8.64 -8.76 -15.53
CA SER A 155 8.33 -7.80 -16.61
C SER A 155 7.57 -6.57 -16.12
N ASP A 156 6.67 -6.71 -15.15
CA ASP A 156 5.92 -5.60 -14.57
C ASP A 156 6.80 -4.80 -13.60
N ARG A 157 7.70 -5.48 -12.89
CA ARG A 157 8.73 -4.85 -12.05
C ARG A 157 9.61 -3.91 -12.87
N GLN A 158 10.13 -4.38 -14.00
CA GLN A 158 11.02 -3.59 -14.86
C GLN A 158 10.33 -2.32 -15.37
N LYS A 159 9.06 -2.42 -15.80
CA LYS A 159 8.27 -1.26 -16.24
C LYS A 159 8.08 -0.20 -15.15
N CYS A 160 7.91 -0.62 -13.88
CA CYS A 160 7.77 0.32 -12.77
C CYS A 160 9.03 1.19 -12.61
N PHE A 161 10.21 0.57 -12.62
CA PHE A 161 11.47 1.30 -12.50
C PHE A 161 11.79 2.14 -13.74
N GLU A 162 11.48 1.65 -14.94
CA GLU A 162 11.63 2.41 -16.18
C GLU A 162 10.73 3.65 -16.22
N ALA A 163 9.53 3.58 -15.62
CA ALA A 163 8.66 4.75 -15.46
C ALA A 163 9.18 5.75 -14.41
N GLY A 164 10.14 5.35 -13.56
CA GLY A 164 10.73 6.19 -12.51
C GLY A 164 10.16 5.95 -11.11
N MET A 165 9.49 4.82 -10.86
CA MET A 165 9.05 4.42 -9.52
C MET A 165 10.23 3.89 -8.69
N ASP A 166 10.16 4.04 -7.37
CA ASP A 166 11.26 3.74 -6.45
C ASP A 166 11.17 2.33 -5.85
N ASP A 167 9.95 1.81 -5.74
CA ASP A 167 9.68 0.45 -5.26
C ASP A 167 8.31 -0.03 -5.75
N PHE A 168 7.94 -1.27 -5.41
CA PHE A 168 6.66 -1.88 -5.75
C PHE A 168 6.13 -2.79 -4.64
N ILE A 169 4.82 -2.98 -4.62
CA ILE A 169 4.07 -3.88 -3.75
C ILE A 169 3.05 -4.63 -4.60
N SER A 170 2.96 -5.95 -4.43
CA SER A 170 1.89 -6.75 -5.03
C SER A 170 0.57 -6.51 -4.33
N LYS A 171 -0.52 -6.42 -5.09
CA LYS A 171 -1.89 -6.45 -4.58
C LYS A 171 -2.32 -7.93 -4.34
N PRO A 172 -3.09 -8.23 -3.28
CA PRO A 172 -3.57 -7.31 -2.26
C PRO A 172 -2.42 -6.79 -1.37
N VAL A 173 -2.53 -5.53 -0.93
CA VAL A 173 -1.45 -4.86 -0.19
C VAL A 173 -1.36 -5.42 1.23
N GLU A 174 -0.35 -6.23 1.51
CA GLU A 174 -0.18 -6.82 2.85
C GLU A 174 0.30 -5.78 3.88
N PRO A 175 -0.36 -5.65 5.06
CA PRO A 175 -0.06 -4.60 6.04
C PRO A 175 1.41 -4.54 6.47
N ASP A 176 2.00 -5.71 6.76
CA ASP A 176 3.40 -5.82 7.19
C ASP A 176 4.40 -5.47 6.08
N ILE A 177 4.06 -5.78 4.83
CA ILE A 177 4.90 -5.43 3.67
C ILE A 177 4.83 -3.92 3.42
N LEU A 178 3.62 -3.35 3.46
CA LEU A 178 3.37 -1.93 3.30
C LEU A 178 4.13 -1.12 4.37
N ALA A 179 4.00 -1.50 5.65
CA ALA A 179 4.67 -0.83 6.75
C ALA A 179 6.19 -0.79 6.59
N ARG A 180 6.80 -1.91 6.18
CA ARG A 180 8.25 -2.00 5.96
C ARG A 180 8.71 -1.12 4.81
N LYS A 181 8.03 -1.17 3.67
CA LYS A 181 8.42 -0.40 2.48
C LYS A 181 8.25 1.10 2.66
N ILE A 182 7.16 1.55 3.28
CA ILE A 182 6.98 2.96 3.64
C ILE A 182 8.08 3.42 4.60
N SER A 183 8.41 2.61 5.62
CA SER A 183 9.46 2.97 6.57
C SER A 183 10.84 3.10 5.92
N SER A 184 11.19 2.22 4.97
CA SER A 184 12.45 2.30 4.22
C SER A 184 12.47 3.56 3.33
N ALA A 185 11.43 3.75 2.51
CA ALA A 185 11.32 4.90 1.60
C ALA A 185 11.40 6.26 2.34
N LEU A 186 10.72 6.39 3.48
CA LEU A 186 10.70 7.63 4.27
C LEU A 186 12.00 7.89 5.06
N THR A 187 12.86 6.89 5.22
CA THR A 187 14.14 7.00 5.96
C THR A 187 15.32 7.26 5.03
N GLU A 188 15.36 6.62 3.87
CA GLU A 188 16.47 6.70 2.91
C GLU A 188 16.57 8.07 2.21
N ASN A 189 15.46 8.76 2.03
CA ASN A 189 15.40 10.09 1.41
C ASN A 189 16.12 11.21 2.19
N LYS A 190 16.68 10.92 3.37
CA LYS A 190 17.57 11.87 4.09
C LYS A 190 19.03 11.79 3.66
N VAL A 191 19.48 10.73 3.00
CA VAL A 191 20.91 10.51 2.71
C VAL A 191 21.35 11.19 1.40
N HIS A 192 20.44 11.41 0.45
CA HIS A 192 20.77 12.01 -0.86
C HIS A 192 20.88 13.54 -0.87
N ASN A 193 20.78 14.22 0.28
CA ASN A 193 20.74 15.68 0.36
C ASN A 193 22.05 16.37 0.78
N ASN A 194 23.20 15.70 0.69
CA ASN A 194 24.51 16.34 0.88
C ASN A 194 25.50 15.94 -0.24
N GLY A 195 25.53 16.77 -1.29
CA GLY A 195 26.71 17.11 -2.10
C GLY A 195 27.52 15.98 -2.74
N SER A 196 27.44 15.88 -4.08
CA SER A 196 28.55 15.96 -5.05
C SER A 196 28.13 15.23 -6.32
N ALA A 197 28.00 15.98 -7.42
CA ALA A 197 28.10 15.40 -8.76
C ALA A 197 29.56 14.96 -8.95
N GLU A 198 29.76 13.68 -9.25
CA GLU A 198 30.87 13.05 -10.00
C GLU A 198 30.99 11.58 -9.57
N ASP A 199 30.48 10.69 -10.44
CA ASP A 199 30.98 9.33 -10.75
C ASP A 199 29.84 8.43 -11.27
N HIS A 200 29.27 8.82 -12.41
CA HIS A 200 28.60 7.87 -13.31
C HIS A 200 29.68 7.10 -14.08
N GLU A 201 30.20 6.02 -13.50
CA GLU A 201 30.72 4.83 -14.21
C GLU A 201 31.48 3.94 -13.20
N LYS A 202 30.76 2.99 -12.59
CA LYS A 202 31.31 1.70 -12.15
C LYS A 202 30.17 0.81 -11.65
N GLY A 203 29.91 -0.25 -12.44
CA GLY A 203 29.31 -1.52 -12.03
C GLY A 203 28.02 -1.41 -11.23
N ILE A 204 26.90 -1.73 -11.87
CA ILE A 204 25.62 -1.97 -11.20
C ILE A 204 25.81 -3.15 -10.23
N TYR A 205 26.20 -2.83 -8.99
CA TYR A 205 26.26 -3.74 -7.87
C TYR A 205 24.88 -3.70 -7.21
N PHE A 206 24.03 -4.62 -7.63
CA PHE A 206 22.76 -4.88 -6.96
C PHE A 206 23.05 -5.45 -5.57
N PRO A 207 22.66 -4.78 -4.47
CA PRO A 207 22.63 -5.45 -3.19
C PRO A 207 21.60 -6.58 -3.28
N LYS A 208 22.02 -7.81 -2.97
CA LYS A 208 21.10 -8.95 -2.83
C LYS A 208 20.08 -8.64 -1.73
N THR A 209 18.86 -8.28 -2.11
CA THR A 209 17.73 -8.11 -1.20
C THR A 209 16.81 -9.32 -1.30
N ASP A 210 16.71 -10.11 -0.23
CA ASP A 210 15.66 -11.08 0.17
C ASP A 210 14.91 -11.91 -0.91
N SER A 211 15.46 -12.05 -2.12
CA SER A 211 14.99 -12.95 -3.17
C SER A 211 15.38 -14.41 -2.92
N ASP A 212 16.09 -14.70 -1.82
CA ASP A 212 16.48 -16.03 -1.37
C ASP A 212 15.53 -16.61 -0.30
N ARG A 213 14.39 -15.94 -0.02
CA ARG A 213 13.26 -16.66 0.56
C ARG A 213 12.56 -17.38 -0.58
N PRO A 214 12.28 -18.69 -0.45
CA PRO A 214 11.40 -19.35 -1.40
C PRO A 214 10.16 -18.48 -1.52
N ILE A 215 9.76 -18.18 -2.76
CA ILE A 215 8.36 -17.94 -3.09
C ILE A 215 7.61 -18.98 -2.24
N PRO A 216 6.63 -18.61 -1.38
CA PRO A 216 5.83 -19.63 -0.74
C PRO A 216 5.36 -20.54 -1.86
N GLU A 217 5.90 -21.76 -1.91
CA GLU A 217 5.37 -22.83 -2.73
C GLU A 217 3.87 -22.78 -2.52
N GLU A 218 3.10 -22.79 -3.61
CA GLU A 218 1.65 -22.97 -3.61
C GLU A 218 1.27 -23.86 -2.44
N SER A 219 0.89 -23.23 -1.32
CA SER A 219 0.91 -23.94 -0.05
C SER A 219 -0.22 -24.94 -0.15
N SER A 220 0.20 -26.20 -0.19
CA SER A 220 -0.63 -27.36 -0.40
C SER A 220 -1.84 -27.27 0.52
N ARG A 221 -3.02 -27.28 -0.09
CA ARG A 221 -4.33 -27.19 0.57
C ARG A 221 -4.34 -28.05 1.85
N PRO A 222 -4.66 -27.49 3.03
CA PRO A 222 -5.23 -28.33 4.07
C PRO A 222 -6.57 -28.83 3.53
N ALA A 223 -6.67 -30.15 3.38
CA ALA A 223 -7.90 -30.79 2.96
C ALA A 223 -9.03 -30.46 3.95
N GLY A 224 -10.01 -29.69 3.49
CA GLY A 224 -11.29 -29.49 4.15
C GLY A 224 -11.39 -28.26 5.04
N VAL A 225 -11.56 -27.06 4.45
CA VAL A 225 -12.77 -26.22 4.54
C VAL A 225 -12.73 -25.26 3.33
N ASP A 226 -13.68 -25.38 2.41
CA ASP A 226 -13.83 -24.50 1.24
C ASP A 226 -14.53 -23.20 1.69
N LEU A 227 -13.80 -22.33 2.40
CA LEU A 227 -14.31 -21.04 2.86
C LEU A 227 -14.31 -20.06 1.68
N CYS A 228 -15.50 -19.71 1.17
CA CYS A 228 -15.67 -18.68 0.15
C CYS A 228 -15.38 -17.28 0.73
N PHE A 229 -15.51 -17.11 2.06
CA PHE A 229 -15.09 -15.93 2.82
C PHE A 229 -14.47 -16.31 4.17
N ASP A 230 -13.23 -15.88 4.41
CA ASP A 230 -12.55 -16.03 5.71
C ASP A 230 -12.60 -14.69 6.46
N ARG A 231 -13.68 -14.54 7.25
CA ARG A 231 -14.01 -13.33 8.02
C ARG A 231 -13.02 -13.02 9.13
N GLU A 232 -12.46 -14.05 9.77
CA GLU A 232 -11.48 -13.86 10.85
C GLU A 232 -10.20 -13.24 10.31
N LYS A 233 -9.65 -13.79 9.23
CA LYS A 233 -8.48 -13.19 8.56
C LYS A 233 -8.75 -11.79 8.01
N PHE A 234 -9.95 -11.57 7.46
CA PHE A 234 -10.33 -10.24 6.97
C PHE A 234 -10.38 -9.22 8.12
N LEU A 235 -10.91 -9.59 9.29
CA LEU A 235 -10.94 -8.73 10.47
C LEU A 235 -9.53 -8.48 11.05
N GLU A 236 -8.68 -9.51 11.11
CA GLU A 236 -7.29 -9.40 11.58
C GLU A 236 -6.47 -8.43 10.73
N ARG A 237 -6.71 -8.39 9.41
CA ARG A 237 -6.05 -7.46 8.48
C ARG A 237 -6.22 -5.99 8.87
N PHE A 238 -7.35 -5.64 9.48
CA PHE A 238 -7.64 -4.29 9.96
C PHE A 238 -7.43 -4.13 11.47
N GLY A 239 -6.69 -5.04 12.10
CA GLY A 239 -6.39 -4.98 13.54
C GLY A 239 -7.62 -5.13 14.43
N GLY A 240 -8.69 -5.77 13.94
CA GLY A 240 -9.94 -5.94 14.69
C GLY A 240 -10.98 -4.84 14.51
N ASP A 241 -10.72 -3.85 13.64
CA ASP A 241 -11.66 -2.75 13.38
C ASP A 241 -12.87 -3.22 12.54
N ARG A 242 -14.01 -3.37 13.22
CA ARG A 242 -15.27 -3.82 12.60
C ARG A 242 -15.92 -2.76 11.72
N GLU A 243 -15.79 -1.48 12.07
CA GLU A 243 -16.41 -0.39 11.30
C GLU A 243 -15.75 -0.27 9.94
N THR A 244 -14.41 -0.35 9.90
CA THR A 244 -13.65 -0.38 8.65
C THR A 244 -14.01 -1.60 7.81
N VAL A 245 -14.13 -2.78 8.42
CA VAL A 245 -14.52 -4.03 7.74
C VAL A 245 -15.89 -3.89 7.07
N GLU A 246 -16.88 -3.34 7.79
CA GLU A 246 -18.22 -3.10 7.26
C GLU A 246 -18.18 -2.10 6.09
N LEU A 247 -17.45 -1.00 6.24
CA LEU A 247 -17.31 0.01 5.19
C LEU A 247 -16.68 -0.56 3.89
N VAL A 248 -15.62 -1.38 4.03
CA VAL A 248 -14.97 -2.02 2.88
C VAL A 248 -15.92 -2.99 2.18
N LEU A 249 -16.69 -3.78 2.95
CA LEU A 249 -17.67 -4.71 2.36
C LEU A 249 -18.83 -3.96 1.68
N GLU A 250 -19.35 -2.91 2.29
CA GLU A 250 -20.39 -2.08 1.70
C GLU A 250 -19.96 -1.47 0.37
N SER A 251 -18.76 -0.87 0.34
CA SER A 251 -18.15 -0.34 -0.89
C SER A 251 -18.01 -1.44 -1.95
N PHE A 252 -17.52 -2.62 -1.56
CA PHE A 252 -17.36 -3.74 -2.49
C PHE A 252 -18.69 -4.17 -3.11
N PHE A 253 -19.76 -4.27 -2.31
CA PHE A 253 -21.09 -4.67 -2.81
C PHE A 253 -21.78 -3.62 -3.67
N GLN A 254 -21.35 -2.35 -3.58
CA GLN A 254 -21.81 -1.30 -4.49
C GLN A 254 -21.06 -1.37 -5.84
N GLU A 255 -19.75 -1.57 -5.82
CA GLU A 255 -18.90 -1.54 -7.02
C GLU A 255 -18.95 -2.84 -7.84
N ALA A 256 -18.92 -4.01 -7.20
CA ALA A 256 -18.80 -5.30 -7.88
C ALA A 256 -19.90 -5.57 -8.94
N PRO A 257 -21.19 -5.24 -8.72
CA PRO A 257 -22.22 -5.38 -9.74
C PRO A 257 -21.95 -4.59 -11.03
N GLU A 258 -21.40 -3.37 -10.92
CA GLU A 258 -21.09 -2.56 -12.09
C GLU A 258 -20.00 -3.19 -12.96
N PHE A 259 -18.99 -3.81 -12.34
CA PHE A 259 -17.96 -4.55 -13.08
C PHE A 259 -18.54 -5.77 -13.77
N LEU A 260 -19.40 -6.53 -13.11
CA LEU A 260 -20.07 -7.68 -13.71
C LEU A 260 -20.90 -7.25 -14.93
N GLU A 261 -21.63 -6.15 -14.83
CA GLU A 261 -22.39 -5.60 -15.96
C GLU A 261 -21.48 -5.16 -17.12
N LYS A 262 -20.40 -4.42 -16.82
CA LYS A 262 -19.40 -4.00 -17.82
C LYS A 262 -18.74 -5.19 -18.51
N ILE A 263 -18.40 -6.24 -17.77
CA ILE A 263 -17.84 -7.48 -18.33
C ILE A 263 -18.87 -8.15 -19.25
N GLY A 264 -20.13 -8.28 -18.83
CA GLY A 264 -21.20 -8.83 -19.66
C GLY A 264 -21.38 -8.08 -20.97
N ASN A 265 -21.49 -6.74 -20.90
CA ASN A 265 -21.58 -5.88 -22.08
C ASN A 265 -20.34 -5.98 -22.98
N ALA A 266 -19.15 -6.13 -22.41
CA ALA A 266 -17.92 -6.29 -23.17
C ALA A 266 -17.83 -7.66 -23.87
N ILE A 267 -18.39 -8.72 -23.28
CA ILE A 267 -18.54 -10.04 -23.91
C ILE A 267 -19.44 -9.93 -25.14
N ASP A 268 -20.61 -9.28 -25.01
CA ASP A 268 -21.56 -9.10 -26.11
C ASP A 268 -20.95 -8.30 -27.27
N ASN A 269 -20.14 -7.29 -26.95
CA ASN A 269 -19.44 -6.44 -27.92
C ASN A 269 -18.09 -6.99 -28.40
N LYS A 270 -17.65 -8.16 -27.89
CA LYS A 270 -16.33 -8.76 -28.15
C LYS A 270 -15.15 -7.81 -27.86
N ASN A 271 -15.29 -6.92 -26.88
CA ASN A 271 -14.23 -6.00 -26.48
C ASN A 271 -13.30 -6.66 -25.44
N MET A 272 -12.22 -7.27 -25.91
CA MET A 272 -11.26 -7.98 -25.05
C MET A 272 -10.58 -7.10 -24.01
N GLU A 273 -10.31 -5.83 -24.36
CA GLU A 273 -9.60 -4.93 -23.47
C GLU A 273 -10.49 -4.50 -22.30
N ASP A 274 -11.79 -4.32 -22.55
CA ASP A 274 -12.76 -4.04 -21.49
C ASP A 274 -12.99 -5.28 -20.61
N ILE A 275 -13.07 -6.49 -21.18
CA ILE A 275 -13.16 -7.72 -20.38
C ILE A 275 -11.94 -7.82 -19.48
N ARG A 276 -10.74 -7.63 -20.04
CA ARG A 276 -9.47 -7.74 -19.32
C ARG A 276 -9.38 -6.72 -18.19
N SER A 277 -9.63 -5.44 -18.49
CA SER A 277 -9.51 -4.35 -17.50
C SER A 277 -10.53 -4.48 -16.37
N ASN A 278 -11.81 -4.74 -16.67
CA ASN A 278 -12.84 -4.91 -15.64
C ASN A 278 -12.64 -6.20 -14.82
N SER A 279 -12.15 -7.28 -15.44
CA SER A 279 -11.82 -8.51 -14.69
C SER A 279 -10.61 -8.31 -13.77
N HIS A 280 -9.62 -7.53 -14.21
CA HIS A 280 -8.46 -7.19 -13.38
C HIS A 280 -8.87 -6.37 -12.16
N ALA A 281 -9.72 -5.35 -12.34
CA ALA A 281 -10.25 -4.53 -11.25
C ALA A 281 -11.03 -5.38 -10.24
N LEU A 282 -11.99 -6.20 -10.71
CA LEU A 282 -12.77 -7.09 -9.86
C LEU A 282 -11.89 -8.10 -9.09
N LYS A 283 -10.86 -8.65 -9.74
CA LYS A 283 -9.86 -9.52 -9.09
C LYS A 283 -9.17 -8.80 -7.92
N GLY A 284 -8.73 -7.56 -8.11
CA GLY A 284 -8.09 -6.77 -7.06
C GLY A 284 -9.02 -6.50 -5.89
N ALA A 285 -10.26 -6.11 -6.17
CA ALA A 285 -11.29 -5.86 -5.17
C ALA A 285 -11.63 -7.12 -4.35
N ALA A 286 -11.84 -8.25 -5.03
CA ALA A 286 -12.12 -9.54 -4.40
C ALA A 286 -10.97 -9.99 -3.48
N ALA A 287 -9.72 -9.72 -3.87
CA ALA A 287 -8.56 -10.01 -3.03
C ALA A 287 -8.55 -9.18 -1.73
N ASN A 288 -8.95 -7.91 -1.80
CA ASN A 288 -8.98 -7.04 -0.63
C ASN A 288 -10.05 -7.47 0.39
N VAL A 289 -11.19 -7.97 -0.06
CA VAL A 289 -12.25 -8.52 0.81
C VAL A 289 -12.07 -10.00 1.15
N ASN A 290 -10.93 -10.59 0.79
CA ASN A 290 -10.61 -12.00 1.06
C ASN A 290 -11.64 -12.99 0.45
N ALA A 291 -12.21 -12.63 -0.71
CA ALA A 291 -13.14 -13.46 -1.48
C ALA A 291 -12.37 -14.34 -2.49
N GLU A 292 -11.70 -15.38 -1.99
CA GLU A 292 -10.68 -16.11 -2.76
C GLU A 292 -11.24 -16.80 -4.02
N LEU A 293 -12.43 -17.41 -3.93
CA LEU A 293 -13.06 -18.06 -5.08
C LEU A 293 -13.46 -17.04 -6.16
N LEU A 294 -13.99 -15.89 -5.75
CA LEU A 294 -14.34 -14.81 -6.66
C LEU A 294 -13.09 -14.21 -7.32
N ARG A 295 -12.01 -14.03 -6.54
CA ARG A 295 -10.70 -13.58 -7.02
C ARG A 295 -10.16 -14.53 -8.10
N GLN A 296 -10.25 -15.85 -7.87
CA GLN A 296 -9.80 -16.87 -8.80
C GLN A 296 -10.62 -16.84 -10.10
N ALA A 297 -11.95 -16.78 -10.00
CA ALA A 297 -12.83 -16.70 -11.17
C ALA A 297 -12.54 -15.44 -12.02
N ALA A 298 -12.27 -14.29 -11.37
CA ALA A 298 -11.90 -13.05 -12.05
C ALA A 298 -10.52 -13.13 -12.72
N MET A 299 -9.56 -13.81 -12.09
CA MET A 299 -8.23 -14.06 -12.68
C MET A 299 -8.30 -14.92 -13.93
N GLU A 300 -9.16 -15.94 -13.92
CA GLU A 300 -9.40 -16.81 -15.07
C GLU A 300 -10.05 -16.02 -16.23
N MET A 301 -11.04 -15.18 -15.94
CA MET A 301 -11.62 -14.25 -16.93
C MET A 301 -10.57 -13.32 -17.55
N GLU A 302 -9.72 -12.71 -16.71
CA GLU A 302 -8.63 -11.84 -17.17
C GLU A 302 -7.65 -12.60 -18.08
N THR A 303 -7.34 -13.86 -17.74
CA THR A 303 -6.42 -14.72 -18.49
C THR A 303 -7.00 -15.13 -19.85
N LEU A 304 -8.29 -15.48 -19.89
CA LEU A 304 -8.99 -15.77 -21.13
C LEU A 304 -9.00 -14.55 -22.08
N ALA A 305 -9.21 -13.35 -21.53
CA ALA A 305 -9.15 -12.09 -22.28
C ALA A 305 -7.77 -11.81 -22.86
N LYS A 306 -6.70 -12.03 -22.08
CA LYS A 306 -5.31 -11.89 -22.54
C LYS A 306 -4.97 -12.87 -23.67
N ASN A 307 -5.48 -14.10 -23.60
CA ASN A 307 -5.19 -15.15 -24.57
C ASN A 307 -6.16 -15.18 -25.77
N GLY A 308 -7.22 -14.37 -25.76
CA GLY A 308 -8.21 -14.27 -26.84
C GLY A 308 -9.09 -15.52 -27.00
N ILE A 309 -9.31 -16.30 -25.94
CA ILE A 309 -10.06 -17.57 -25.99
C ILE A 309 -11.57 -17.29 -25.85
N LEU A 310 -12.22 -17.05 -26.99
CA LEU A 310 -13.63 -16.63 -27.07
C LEU A 310 -14.65 -17.67 -26.58
N GLU A 311 -14.39 -18.96 -26.80
CA GLU A 311 -15.37 -20.03 -26.59
C GLU A 311 -15.72 -20.26 -25.12
N SER A 312 -14.88 -19.80 -24.19
CA SER A 312 -15.03 -20.05 -22.76
C SER A 312 -15.56 -18.85 -21.96
N PHE A 313 -15.72 -17.67 -22.56
CA PHE A 313 -16.13 -16.47 -21.81
C PHE A 313 -17.51 -16.61 -21.17
N VAL A 314 -18.49 -17.17 -21.88
CA VAL A 314 -19.86 -17.29 -21.36
C VAL A 314 -19.91 -18.20 -20.14
N THR A 315 -19.26 -19.35 -20.22
CA THR A 315 -19.17 -20.30 -19.09
C THR A 315 -18.40 -19.71 -17.93
N GLN A 316 -17.26 -19.07 -18.19
CA GLN A 316 -16.45 -18.48 -17.13
C GLN A 316 -17.14 -17.28 -16.48
N PHE A 317 -17.86 -16.47 -17.26
CA PHE A 317 -18.64 -15.35 -16.73
C PHE A 317 -19.79 -15.84 -15.84
N GLN A 318 -20.43 -16.96 -16.17
CA GLN A 318 -21.42 -17.58 -15.30
C GLN A 318 -20.80 -18.02 -13.96
N ILE A 319 -19.63 -18.67 -13.98
CA ILE A 319 -18.91 -19.04 -12.75
C ILE A 319 -18.59 -17.79 -11.91
N LEU A 320 -18.10 -16.73 -12.55
CA LEU A 320 -17.81 -15.46 -11.87
C LEU A 320 -19.05 -14.88 -11.17
N GLN A 321 -20.20 -14.90 -11.83
CA GLN A 321 -21.47 -14.44 -11.25
C GLN A 321 -21.91 -15.33 -10.09
N GLU A 322 -21.80 -16.65 -10.22
CA GLU A 322 -22.17 -17.61 -9.17
C GLU A 322 -21.31 -17.43 -7.91
N GLU A 323 -19.99 -17.26 -8.06
CA GLU A 323 -19.08 -17.01 -6.94
C GLU A 323 -19.35 -15.66 -6.27
N TYR A 324 -19.70 -14.62 -7.02
CA TYR A 324 -20.13 -13.34 -6.44
C TYR A 324 -21.40 -13.50 -5.59
N GLN A 325 -22.40 -14.23 -6.09
CA GLN A 325 -23.64 -14.49 -5.34
C GLN A 325 -23.40 -15.38 -4.11
N ARG A 326 -22.44 -16.31 -4.16
CA ARG A 326 -22.03 -17.10 -3.00
C ARG A 326 -21.37 -16.20 -1.94
N PHE A 327 -20.41 -15.37 -2.35
CA PHE A 327 -19.73 -14.43 -1.47
C PHE A 327 -20.71 -13.46 -0.79
N MET A 328 -21.63 -12.86 -1.54
CA MET A 328 -22.66 -11.98 -0.98
C MET A 328 -23.52 -12.64 0.10
N ARG A 329 -23.82 -13.95 -0.02
CA ARG A 329 -24.62 -14.68 0.97
C ARG A 329 -23.83 -14.96 2.23
N GLU A 330 -22.56 -15.31 2.11
CA GLU A 330 -21.70 -15.63 3.26
C GLU A 330 -21.26 -14.39 4.03
N ALA A 331 -20.99 -13.28 3.34
CA ALA A 331 -20.53 -12.03 3.96
C ALA A 331 -21.65 -11.19 4.60
N LYS A 332 -22.93 -11.43 4.27
CA LYS A 332 -24.10 -10.79 4.90
C LYS A 332 -24.61 -11.51 6.16
N LEU A 333 -23.95 -12.59 6.60
CA LEU A 333 -24.28 -13.39 7.80
C LEU A 333 -23.37 -13.06 9.00
#